data_AF-A0A538U7N7-F1
#
_entry.id   AF-A0A538U7N7-F1
#
_cell.length_a   1.000
_cell.length_b   1.000
_cell.length_c   1.000
_cell.angle_alpha   90.00
_cell.angle_beta   90.00
_cell.angle_gamma   90.00
#
_symmetry.space_group_name_H-M   'P 1'
#
loop_
_entity.id
_entity.type
_entity.pdbx_description
1 polymer ?
#
loop_
_entity_poly.entity_id
_entity_poly.type
_entity_poly.pdbx_seq_one_letter_code
_entity_poly.pdbx_strand_id
1 'polypeptide(L)'
;MFSSSPLDWGLVAAYFAFLAAVWWRGFGKRATTLDYLVAGRRVTLPAFVATLVATWYGGILGVGEYTWRYGISNWLVFGVPYYVGALLFALCFARRART
;
A
#
# COMPACT_ATOMS: atom_id res chain seq x y z
N MET A 1 -7.10 21.22 -15.65
CA MET A 1 -6.33 20.34 -16.55
C MET A 1 -6.82 18.89 -16.47
N PHE A 2 -8.14 18.66 -16.39
CA PHE A 2 -8.69 17.33 -16.62
C PHE A 2 -9.07 17.28 -18.09
N SER A 3 -8.42 16.41 -18.86
CA SER A 3 -8.91 16.10 -20.20
C SER A 3 -10.26 15.42 -20.03
N SER A 4 -11.33 15.96 -20.61
CA SER A 4 -12.66 15.32 -20.60
C SER A 4 -12.72 14.17 -21.61
N SER A 5 -11.65 13.36 -21.67
CA SER A 5 -11.57 12.21 -22.55
C SER A 5 -12.52 11.13 -22.04
N PRO A 6 -13.46 10.62 -22.85
CA PRO A 6 -14.32 9.50 -22.46
C PRO A 6 -13.51 8.25 -22.06
N LEU A 7 -12.29 8.10 -22.58
CA LEU A 7 -11.40 6.98 -22.23
C LEU A 7 -10.91 7.06 -20.78
N ASP A 8 -10.59 8.25 -20.27
CA ASP A 8 -10.07 8.44 -18.91
C ASP A 8 -11.14 8.05 -17.89
N TRP A 9 -12.38 8.50 -18.13
CA TRP A 9 -13.55 8.12 -17.32
C TRP A 9 -13.87 6.63 -17.43
N GLY A 10 -13.70 6.03 -18.62
CA GLY A 10 -13.83 4.59 -18.82
C GLY A 10 -12.84 3.80 -17.95
N LEU A 11 -11.58 4.23 -17.89
CA LEU A 11 -10.55 3.59 -17.06
C LEU A 11 -10.84 3.72 -15.57
N VAL A 12 -11.28 4.90 -15.12
CA VAL A 12 -11.68 5.13 -13.72
C VAL A 12 -12.87 4.24 -13.34
N ALA A 13 -13.90 4.19 -14.18
CA ALA A 13 -15.07 3.33 -13.95
C ALA A 13 -14.68 1.85 -13.92
N ALA A 14 -13.83 1.41 -14.84
CA ALA A 14 -13.32 0.03 -14.87
C ALA A 14 -12.54 -0.33 -13.60
N TYR A 15 -11.71 0.58 -13.09
CA TYR A 15 -10.99 0.40 -11.83
C TYR A 15 -11.94 0.20 -10.64
N PHE A 16 -12.94 1.07 -10.48
CA PHE A 16 -13.93 0.93 -9.40
C PHE A 16 -14.80 -0.32 -9.55
N ALA A 17 -15.21 -0.67 -10.78
CA ALA A 17 -15.95 -1.90 -11.06
C ALA A 17 -15.12 -3.14 -10.70
N PHE A 18 -13.83 -3.14 -11.02
CA PHE A 18 -12.90 -4.20 -10.62
C PHE A 18 -12.82 -4.34 -9.10
N LEU A 19 -12.66 -3.22 -8.36
CA LEU A 19 -12.65 -3.23 -6.90
C LEU A 19 -13.96 -3.78 -6.32
N ALA A 20 -15.11 -3.34 -6.85
CA ALA A 20 -16.42 -3.83 -6.42
C ALA A 20 -16.57 -5.34 -6.67
N ALA A 21 -16.11 -5.84 -7.83
CA ALA A 21 -16.14 -7.26 -8.15
C ALA A 21 -15.24 -8.08 -7.21
N VAL A 22 -14.05 -7.59 -6.86
CA VAL A 22 -13.15 -8.22 -5.88
C VAL A 22 -13.80 -8.26 -4.50
N TRP A 23 -14.40 -7.16 -4.06
CA TRP A 23 -15.09 -7.07 -2.78
C TRP A 23 -16.30 -8.01 -2.70
N TRP A 24 -17.11 -8.07 -3.75
CA TRP A 24 -18.27 -8.97 -3.84
C TRP A 24 -17.86 -10.45 -3.69
N ARG A 25 -16.71 -10.85 -4.26
CA ARG A 25 -16.18 -12.23 -4.10
C ARG A 25 -15.80 -12.59 -2.66
N GLY A 26 -15.60 -11.60 -1.80
CA GLY A 26 -15.35 -11.77 -0.37
C GLY A 26 -16.63 -11.78 0.49
N PHE A 27 -17.75 -11.30 -0.06
CA PHE A 27 -19.02 -11.19 0.66
C PHE A 27 -19.61 -12.58 0.95
N GLY A 28 -20.03 -12.81 2.21
CA GLY A 28 -20.68 -14.06 2.63
C GLY A 28 -19.74 -15.16 3.16
N LYS A 29 -18.42 -14.96 3.14
CA LYS A 29 -17.49 -15.89 3.80
C LYS A 29 -17.51 -15.65 5.31
N ARG A 30 -17.91 -16.67 6.10
CA ARG A 30 -17.66 -16.67 7.55
C ARG A 30 -16.17 -16.85 7.79
N ALA A 31 -15.46 -15.73 7.92
CA ALA A 31 -14.04 -15.74 8.24
C ALA A 31 -13.86 -15.95 9.75
N THR A 32 -13.02 -16.91 10.13
CA THR A 32 -12.53 -17.01 11.50
C THR A 32 -11.65 -15.79 11.81
N THR A 33 -11.44 -15.44 13.09
CA THR A 33 -10.56 -14.33 13.48
C THR A 33 -9.16 -14.44 12.84
N LEU A 34 -8.61 -15.65 12.74
CA LEU A 34 -7.33 -15.89 12.06
C LEU A 34 -7.40 -15.65 10.54
N ASP A 35 -8.50 -15.98 9.90
CA ASP A 35 -8.69 -15.74 8.47
C ASP A 35 -8.84 -14.25 8.18
N TYR A 36 -9.47 -13.49 9.08
CA TYR A 36 -9.62 -12.05 8.93
C TYR A 36 -8.32 -11.28 9.24
N LEU A 37 -7.61 -11.62 10.31
CA LEU A 37 -6.43 -10.87 10.75
C LEU A 37 -5.15 -11.20 9.98
N VAL A 38 -4.94 -12.48 9.63
CA VAL A 38 -3.68 -12.95 9.01
C VAL A 38 -3.90 -13.70 7.71
N ALA A 39 -5.12 -13.63 7.14
CA ALA A 39 -5.47 -14.38 5.92
C ALA A 39 -5.11 -15.88 6.00
N GLY A 40 -5.20 -16.45 7.21
CA GLY A 40 -4.81 -17.84 7.49
C GLY A 40 -3.33 -18.15 7.21
N ARG A 41 -2.44 -17.15 7.24
CA ARG A 41 -1.01 -17.25 6.89
C ARG A 41 -0.74 -17.76 5.46
N ARG A 42 -1.69 -17.53 4.54
CA ARG A 42 -1.61 -17.99 3.13
C ARG A 42 -0.95 -16.98 2.19
N VAL A 43 -0.65 -15.77 2.67
CA VAL A 43 -0.07 -14.70 1.86
C VAL A 43 1.39 -15.02 1.59
N THR A 44 1.76 -15.13 0.32
CA THR A 44 3.14 -15.34 -0.10
C THR A 44 3.99 -14.10 0.19
N LEU A 45 5.30 -14.27 0.37
CA LEU A 45 6.20 -13.15 0.63
C LEU A 45 6.08 -12.01 -0.39
N PRO A 46 6.02 -12.26 -1.72
CA PRO A 46 5.86 -11.17 -2.69
C PRO A 46 4.54 -10.43 -2.56
N ALA A 47 3.44 -11.16 -2.32
CA ALA A 47 2.13 -10.56 -2.12
C ALA A 47 2.09 -9.73 -0.83
N PHE A 48 2.71 -10.22 0.25
CA PHE A 48 2.84 -9.51 1.51
C PHE A 48 3.61 -8.19 1.34
N VAL A 49 4.76 -8.23 0.67
CA VAL A 49 5.57 -7.04 0.37
C VAL A 49 4.76 -6.05 -0.47
N ALA A 50 4.05 -6.50 -1.50
CA ALA A 50 3.21 -5.64 -2.34
C ALA A 50 2.12 -4.93 -1.53
N THR A 51 1.41 -5.66 -0.65
CA THR A 51 0.37 -5.05 0.21
C THR A 51 0.94 -4.12 1.26
N LEU A 52 2.10 -4.46 1.84
CA LEU A 52 2.78 -3.62 2.82
C LEU A 52 3.17 -2.30 2.17
N VAL A 53 3.87 -2.35 1.03
CA VAL A 53 4.29 -1.17 0.28
C VAL A 53 3.09 -0.31 -0.12
N ALA A 54 2.02 -0.92 -0.63
CA ALA A 54 0.80 -0.20 -1.01
C ALA A 54 0.14 0.55 0.16
N THR A 55 0.20 0.00 1.38
CA THR A 55 -0.37 0.62 2.58
C THR A 55 0.38 1.89 3.02
N TRP A 56 1.67 1.98 2.68
CA TRP A 56 2.51 3.12 3.07
C TRP A 56 2.47 4.29 2.08
N TYR A 57 1.88 4.11 0.89
CA TYR A 57 1.76 5.17 -0.12
C TYR A 57 0.64 6.19 0.17
N GLY A 58 0.50 6.61 1.43
CA GLY A 58 -0.44 7.66 1.87
C GLY A 58 0.27 9.00 2.05
N GLY A 59 0.39 9.80 0.98
CA GLY A 59 1.04 11.11 1.05
C GLY A 59 1.77 11.56 -0.21
N ILE A 60 1.53 10.91 -1.35
CA ILE A 60 2.29 11.13 -2.58
C ILE A 60 2.26 12.59 -3.06
N LEU A 61 1.16 13.31 -2.83
CA LEU A 61 1.05 14.72 -3.17
C LEU A 61 1.98 15.59 -2.32
N GLY A 62 2.07 15.34 -1.01
CA GLY A 62 2.96 16.08 -0.11
C GLY A 62 4.44 15.80 -0.38
N VAL A 63 4.79 14.54 -0.65
CA VAL A 63 6.14 14.16 -1.10
C VAL A 63 6.48 14.81 -2.44
N GLY A 64 5.52 14.88 -3.36
CA GLY A 64 5.66 15.55 -4.66
C GLY A 64 5.91 17.06 -4.51
N GLU A 65 5.10 17.73 -3.71
CA GLU A 65 5.25 19.16 -3.41
C GLU A 65 6.61 19.46 -2.74
N TYR A 66 7.02 18.64 -1.78
CA TYR A 66 8.31 18.80 -1.13
C TYR A 66 9.48 18.57 -2.10
N THR A 67 9.39 17.55 -2.94
CA THR A 67 10.39 17.26 -3.98
C THR A 67 10.47 18.42 -4.98
N TRP A 68 9.35 19.00 -5.39
CA TRP A 68 9.32 20.16 -6.27
C TRP A 68 10.03 21.38 -5.67
N ARG A 69 9.84 21.62 -4.36
CA ARG A 69 10.43 22.77 -3.66
C ARG A 69 11.89 22.58 -3.24
N TYR A 70 12.25 21.37 -2.80
CA TYR A 70 13.52 21.10 -2.11
C TYR A 70 14.38 20.01 -2.78
N GLY A 71 13.92 19.47 -3.91
CA GLY A 71 14.66 18.51 -4.74
C GLY A 71 15.13 17.29 -3.96
N ILE A 72 16.45 17.08 -3.97
CA ILE A 72 17.09 15.91 -3.37
C ILE A 72 16.96 15.86 -1.84
N SER A 73 16.67 16.99 -1.18
CA SER A 73 16.45 17.04 0.27
C SER A 73 15.31 16.13 0.72
N ASN A 74 14.35 15.84 -0.17
CA ASN A 74 13.28 14.86 0.06
C ASN A 74 13.84 13.49 0.50
N TRP A 75 14.99 13.08 -0.04
CA TRP A 75 15.60 11.79 0.27
C TRP A 75 16.10 11.74 1.71
N LEU A 76 16.66 12.83 2.22
CA LEU A 76 17.15 12.91 3.59
C LEU A 76 16.00 13.05 4.60
N VAL A 77 14.93 13.76 4.25
CA VAL A 77 13.80 14.01 5.15
C VAL A 77 12.84 12.84 5.20
N PHE A 78 12.49 12.25 4.05
CA PHE A 78 11.51 11.17 3.98
C PHE A 78 12.15 9.80 3.74
N GLY A 79 13.21 9.71 2.93
CA GLY A 79 13.84 8.44 2.59
C GLY A 79 14.69 7.86 3.71
N VAL A 80 15.68 8.60 4.20
CA VAL A 80 16.64 8.10 5.19
C VAL A 80 15.96 7.67 6.49
N PRO A 81 15.11 8.47 7.16
CA PRO A 81 14.42 8.05 8.37
C PRO A 81 13.53 6.83 8.13
N TYR A 82 12.88 6.75 6.96
CA TYR A 82 12.05 5.60 6.58
C TYR A 82 12.86 4.32 6.47
N TYR A 83 13.97 4.32 5.70
CA TYR A 83 14.80 3.13 5.52
C TYR A 83 15.56 2.73 6.79
N VAL A 84 16.02 3.71 7.58
CA VAL A 84 16.63 3.45 8.89
C VAL A 84 15.61 2.81 9.83
N GLY A 85 14.38 3.35 9.91
CA GLY A 85 13.30 2.77 10.70
C GLY A 85 12.93 1.36 10.24
N ALA A 86 12.83 1.14 8.93
CA ALA A 86 12.57 -0.18 8.36
C ALA A 86 13.67 -1.19 8.69
N LEU A 87 14.94 -0.77 8.64
CA LEU A 87 16.08 -1.61 9.00
C LEU A 87 16.06 -1.95 10.50
N LEU A 88 15.82 -0.97 11.37
CA LEU A 88 15.68 -1.20 12.81
C LEU A 88 14.52 -2.15 13.12
N PHE A 89 13.38 -1.98 12.44
CA PHE A 89 12.25 -2.90 12.56
C PHE A 89 12.62 -4.33 12.13
N ALA A 90 13.32 -4.46 11.00
CA ALA A 90 13.75 -5.76 10.48
C ALA A 90 14.71 -6.48 11.45
N LEU A 91 15.64 -5.76 12.07
CA LEU A 91 16.65 -6.33 12.96
C LEU A 91 16.11 -6.61 14.37
N CYS A 92 15.34 -5.69 14.95
CA CYS A 92 14.91 -5.77 16.35
C CYS A 92 13.55 -6.46 16.54
N PHE A 93 12.60 -6.23 15.62
CA PHE A 93 11.18 -6.55 15.86
C PHE A 93 10.61 -7.63 14.94
N ALA A 94 11.18 -7.86 13.75
CA ALA A 94 10.64 -8.84 12.80
C ALA A 94 10.51 -10.25 13.38
N ARG A 95 11.45 -10.66 14.26
CA ARG A 95 11.38 -11.97 14.93
C ARG A 95 10.20 -12.10 15.89
N ARG A 96 9.79 -11.01 16.54
CA ARG A 96 8.66 -10.98 17.48
C ARG A 96 7.32 -10.81 16.77
N ALA A 97 7.30 -10.14 15.62
CA ALA A 97 6.09 -9.94 14.84
C ALA A 97 5.60 -11.21 14.09
N ARG A 98 6.47 -12.20 13.87
CA ARG A 98 6.13 -13.46 13.16
C ARG A 98 5.59 -14.58 14.06
N THR A 99 5.86 -14.49 15.37
CA THR A 99 5.44 -15.45 16.40
C THR A 99 4.03 -15.11 16.85
#